data_AF-A0A5J5BY70-F1
#
_entry.id   AF-A0A5J5BY70-F1
#
_cell.length_a   1.000
_cell.length_b   1.000
_cell.length_c   1.000
_cell.angle_alpha   90.00
_cell.angle_beta   90.00
_cell.angle_gamma   90.00
#
_symmetry.space_group_name_H-M   'P 1'
#
loop_
_entity.id
_entity.type
_entity.pdbx_description
1 polymer ?
#
loop_
_entity_poly.entity_id
_entity_poly.type
_entity_poly.pdbx_seq_one_letter_code
_entity_poly.pdbx_strand_id
1 'polypeptide(L)'
;MFYPDEAFDGILFQAVVTMNNFQMYRHIMNPGWTLGWTWAKKEVIWSMVGAQATEQGDCSKFKGNVPHCCKKNPTVAGTTNKTVKLPKNFTLLGPGPGYTCGPAKIVPPTIFLTADRRRKTQSLMTWNVTCTYSQFLARKHPSCCVSFSSFYNETITPCPSCACGCENKNKCVKSDSKLLSVVGINTPRKDNTPLMQCTTHMCPVRVHWHVKINYKDYWRVKVAITNFNYRMNYTLWSLVVQHPNLNNVTQVFSFDYKPLVPYKSINDTGMFYGMKFYNDLLMEAGPFGNVQSEVLLQKDKNTFTLKQGWAFPRKVYFNGDECMLPPPDTYPFLPNSAHGNLVGFSTLVCSLLSLLIIIW
;
A
#
# COMPACT_ATOMS: atom_id res chain seq x y z
N MET A 1 35.44 -29.49 -2.87
CA MET A 1 36.65 -30.27 -3.18
C MET A 1 37.35 -29.53 -4.32
N PHE A 2 38.35 -28.71 -3.98
CA PHE A 2 39.39 -28.12 -4.83
C PHE A 2 40.52 -27.69 -3.87
N TYR A 3 41.76 -27.96 -4.23
CA TYR A 3 42.97 -27.72 -3.43
C TYR A 3 43.29 -26.21 -3.30
N PRO A 4 44.03 -25.80 -2.24
CA PRO A 4 44.33 -24.41 -1.97
C PRO A 4 45.64 -23.99 -2.64
N ASP A 5 45.64 -22.87 -3.37
CA ASP A 5 46.84 -22.07 -3.57
C ASP A 5 46.97 -21.08 -2.41
N GLU A 6 48.22 -20.90 -1.98
CA GLU A 6 48.66 -20.34 -0.71
C GLU A 6 48.23 -18.89 -0.44
N ALA A 7 48.14 -18.58 0.86
CA ALA A 7 47.97 -17.27 1.50
C ALA A 7 46.56 -16.67 1.59
N PHE A 8 45.62 -17.40 2.20
CA PHE A 8 44.55 -16.76 2.99
C PHE A 8 44.37 -17.50 4.32
N ASP A 9 44.96 -16.94 5.39
CA ASP A 9 44.73 -17.35 6.78
C ASP A 9 43.38 -16.82 7.29
N GLY A 10 42.33 -17.07 6.51
CA GLY A 10 40.98 -16.54 6.72
C GLY A 10 39.97 -17.68 6.88
N ILE A 11 39.30 -17.73 8.03
CA ILE A 11 38.23 -18.72 8.25
C ILE A 11 37.02 -18.31 7.40
N LEU A 12 36.53 -19.25 6.58
CA LEU A 12 35.28 -19.11 5.84
C LEU A 12 34.09 -19.50 6.71
N PHE A 13 33.06 -18.66 6.74
CA PHE A 13 31.82 -18.90 7.48
C PHE A 13 30.63 -18.89 6.53
N GLN A 14 29.67 -19.77 6.79
CA GLN A 14 28.36 -19.75 6.14
C GLN A 14 27.37 -19.03 7.05
N ALA A 15 26.63 -18.08 6.49
CA ALA A 15 25.56 -17.40 7.18
C ALA A 15 24.24 -17.56 6.42
N VAL A 16 23.16 -17.75 7.16
CA VAL A 16 21.80 -17.85 6.61
C VAL A 16 20.97 -16.71 7.17
N VAL A 17 20.37 -15.92 6.27
CA VAL A 17 19.48 -14.82 6.63
C VAL A 17 18.05 -15.22 6.30
N THR A 18 17.16 -15.11 7.27
CA THR A 18 15.74 -15.36 7.10
C THR A 18 14.97 -14.07 7.35
N MET A 19 14.18 -13.64 6.36
CA MET A 19 13.34 -12.46 6.47
C MET A 19 11.89 -12.87 6.53
N ASN A 20 11.21 -12.48 7.61
CA ASN A 20 9.79 -12.73 7.81
C ASN A 20 9.05 -11.38 7.80
N ASN A 21 8.14 -11.18 6.84
CA ASN A 21 7.28 -10.01 6.83
C ASN A 21 5.99 -10.32 7.59
N PHE A 22 5.78 -9.66 8.73
CA PHE A 22 4.57 -9.79 9.54
C PHE A 22 3.55 -8.66 9.28
N GLN A 23 3.80 -7.76 8.33
CA GLN A 23 2.83 -6.74 7.93
C GLN A 23 1.76 -7.35 7.04
N MET A 24 0.51 -7.34 7.52
CA MET A 24 -0.63 -7.92 6.79
C MET A 24 -1.08 -7.10 5.57
N TYR A 25 -0.89 -5.78 5.62
CA TYR A 25 -1.43 -4.84 4.62
C TYR A 25 -0.39 -4.35 3.62
N ARG A 26 0.87 -4.80 3.74
CA ARG A 26 1.98 -4.25 2.98
C ARG A 26 2.82 -5.35 2.35
N HIS A 27 2.64 -5.50 1.05
CA HIS A 27 3.42 -6.41 0.22
C HIS A 27 4.76 -5.78 -0.17
N ILE A 28 5.77 -6.62 -0.36
CA ILE A 28 7.05 -6.18 -0.93
C ILE A 28 6.83 -6.08 -2.45
N MET A 29 6.67 -4.85 -2.94
CA MET A 29 6.54 -4.58 -4.37
C MET A 29 7.92 -4.54 -5.03
N ASN A 30 7.97 -4.65 -6.36
CA ASN A 30 9.18 -4.45 -7.15
C ASN A 30 9.83 -3.08 -6.82
N PRO A 31 11.18 -2.96 -6.76
CA PRO A 31 12.20 -3.96 -7.13
C PRO A 31 12.52 -5.00 -6.03
N GLY A 32 11.79 -5.01 -4.91
CA GLY A 32 11.98 -5.96 -3.82
C GLY A 32 12.39 -5.30 -2.50
N TRP A 33 13.18 -6.03 -1.72
CA TRP A 33 13.71 -5.61 -0.42
C TRP A 33 15.23 -5.43 -0.49
N THR A 34 15.77 -4.49 0.29
CA THR A 34 17.22 -4.31 0.46
C THR A 34 17.55 -4.31 1.95
N LEU A 35 18.48 -5.17 2.37
CA LEU A 35 18.89 -5.29 3.76
C LEU A 35 20.39 -4.98 3.91
N GLY A 36 20.75 -3.86 4.52
CA GLY A 36 22.13 -3.45 4.79
C GLY A 36 22.54 -3.52 6.25
N TRP A 37 23.85 -3.65 6.51
CA TRP A 37 24.46 -3.51 7.82
C TRP A 37 25.94 -3.17 7.71
N THR A 38 26.57 -2.88 8.85
CA THR A 38 28.00 -2.60 8.97
C THR A 38 28.71 -3.74 9.68
N TRP A 39 29.81 -4.23 9.09
CA TRP A 39 30.70 -5.17 9.74
C TRP A 39 31.43 -4.57 10.94
N ALA A 40 31.72 -5.42 11.92
CA ALA A 40 32.50 -5.00 13.08
C ALA A 40 34.00 -4.82 12.76
N LYS A 41 34.55 -5.52 11.75
CA LYS A 41 35.98 -5.50 11.42
C LYS A 41 36.21 -5.37 9.90
N LYS A 42 36.98 -6.29 9.28
CA LYS A 42 37.46 -6.26 7.88
C LYS A 42 36.85 -7.41 7.05
N GLU A 43 35.65 -7.85 7.38
CA GLU A 43 34.98 -8.96 6.72
C GLU A 43 34.52 -8.59 5.29
N VAL A 44 34.44 -9.60 4.42
CA VAL A 44 34.03 -9.48 3.01
C VAL A 44 33.12 -10.66 2.63
N ILE A 45 32.27 -10.46 1.61
CA ILE A 45 31.39 -11.52 1.11
C ILE A 45 32.07 -12.21 -0.06
N TRP A 46 32.32 -13.51 0.08
CA TRP A 46 32.90 -14.33 -0.98
C TRP A 46 31.86 -14.87 -1.95
N SER A 47 30.71 -15.33 -1.45
CA SER A 47 29.61 -15.85 -2.26
C SER A 47 28.26 -15.59 -1.59
N MET A 48 27.21 -15.46 -2.39
CA MET A 48 25.84 -15.27 -1.91
C MET A 48 24.86 -16.02 -2.81
N VAL A 49 23.82 -16.60 -2.20
CA VAL A 49 22.75 -17.32 -2.90
C VAL A 49 21.41 -16.80 -2.37
N GLY A 50 20.47 -16.50 -3.28
CA GLY A 50 19.11 -16.03 -2.93
C GLY A 50 18.95 -14.50 -2.80
N ALA A 51 20.03 -13.73 -2.94
CA ALA A 51 20.04 -12.27 -3.05
C ALA A 51 21.26 -11.82 -3.86
N GLN A 52 21.36 -10.53 -4.21
CA GLN A 52 22.51 -9.94 -4.88
C GLN A 52 22.95 -8.65 -4.15
N ALA A 53 24.26 -8.48 -3.95
CA ALA A 53 24.81 -7.26 -3.38
C ALA A 53 24.63 -6.12 -4.39
N THR A 54 24.08 -4.99 -3.96
CA THR A 54 23.80 -3.85 -4.85
C THR A 54 25.07 -3.17 -5.36
N GLU A 55 26.18 -3.29 -4.62
CA GLU A 55 27.49 -2.72 -4.98
C GLU A 55 28.62 -3.65 -4.50
N GLN A 56 29.66 -3.82 -5.33
CA GLN A 56 30.82 -4.65 -4.99
C GLN A 56 31.85 -3.93 -4.10
N GLY A 57 31.93 -2.59 -4.18
CA GLY A 57 32.94 -1.79 -3.47
C GLY A 57 34.36 -1.94 -4.04
N ASP A 58 35.35 -1.33 -3.38
CA ASP A 58 36.75 -1.40 -3.82
C ASP A 58 37.42 -2.71 -3.36
N CYS A 59 37.54 -3.66 -4.29
CA CYS A 59 38.19 -4.95 -4.08
C CYS A 59 39.66 -4.98 -4.55
N SER A 60 40.29 -3.84 -4.84
CA SER A 60 41.63 -3.76 -5.47
C SER A 60 42.76 -4.41 -4.66
N LYS A 61 42.52 -4.72 -3.39
CA LYS A 61 43.46 -5.45 -2.52
C LYS A 61 43.54 -6.95 -2.81
N PHE A 62 42.57 -7.54 -3.51
CA PHE A 62 42.54 -8.97 -3.83
C PHE A 62 43.06 -9.18 -5.26
N LYS A 63 44.29 -9.70 -5.40
CA LYS A 63 44.87 -10.07 -6.71
C LYS A 63 44.55 -11.54 -6.98
N GLY A 64 43.69 -11.83 -7.97
CA GLY A 64 43.26 -13.19 -8.32
C GLY A 64 41.76 -13.40 -8.13
N ASN A 65 41.34 -14.20 -7.14
CA ASN A 65 39.93 -14.43 -6.83
C ASN A 65 39.33 -13.22 -6.11
N VAL A 66 38.52 -12.44 -6.82
CA VAL A 66 37.87 -11.23 -6.32
C VAL A 66 36.60 -11.60 -5.53
N PRO A 67 36.42 -11.13 -4.28
CA PRO A 67 35.19 -11.36 -3.52
C PRO A 67 33.96 -10.73 -4.18
N HIS A 68 32.79 -11.31 -3.92
CA HIS A 68 31.50 -10.80 -4.37
C HIS A 68 31.16 -9.39 -3.80
N CYS A 69 31.65 -9.03 -2.61
CA CYS A 69 31.58 -7.65 -2.10
C CYS A 69 32.68 -7.37 -1.05
N CYS A 70 33.42 -6.27 -1.24
CA CYS A 70 34.52 -5.83 -0.36
C CYS A 70 34.20 -4.58 0.46
N LYS A 71 32.94 -4.11 0.45
CA LYS A 71 32.52 -2.95 1.24
C LYS A 71 32.66 -3.26 2.74
N LYS A 72 32.91 -2.25 3.58
CA LYS A 72 32.83 -2.41 5.06
C LYS A 72 31.38 -2.46 5.55
N ASN A 73 30.44 -2.05 4.69
CA ASN A 73 28.98 -2.15 4.87
C ASN A 73 28.31 -3.03 3.78
N PRO A 74 28.58 -4.34 3.66
CA PRO A 74 27.86 -5.23 2.76
C PRO A 74 26.59 -5.80 3.37
N THR A 75 25.73 -6.26 2.48
CA THR A 75 24.57 -7.10 2.76
C THR A 75 24.98 -8.60 2.73
N VAL A 76 25.13 -9.28 3.88
CA VAL A 76 25.39 -10.74 4.20
C VAL A 76 26.77 -11.08 4.83
N ALA A 77 26.93 -12.18 5.63
CA ALA A 77 27.22 -12.30 7.09
C ALA A 77 28.49 -13.17 7.45
N GLY A 78 29.08 -13.03 8.66
CA GLY A 78 30.35 -13.68 9.11
C GLY A 78 30.68 -13.49 10.61
N THR A 79 31.36 -14.44 11.26
CA THR A 79 31.64 -14.46 12.73
C THR A 79 32.93 -15.20 13.11
N THR A 80 33.87 -14.61 13.88
CA THR A 80 35.05 -15.32 14.46
C THR A 80 34.87 -15.71 15.94
N ASN A 81 35.63 -16.73 16.37
CA ASN A 81 35.25 -17.67 17.45
C ASN A 81 35.66 -17.31 18.90
N LYS A 82 35.86 -16.04 19.27
CA LYS A 82 36.14 -15.68 20.68
C LYS A 82 35.38 -14.50 21.30
N THR A 83 34.52 -13.84 20.54
CA THR A 83 33.36 -13.07 21.03
C THR A 83 32.72 -12.48 19.79
N VAL A 84 31.65 -13.09 19.30
CA VAL A 84 30.94 -12.59 18.13
C VAL A 84 30.29 -11.25 18.51
N LYS A 85 30.91 -10.15 18.08
CA LYS A 85 30.31 -8.83 18.24
C LYS A 85 29.19 -8.71 17.21
N LEU A 86 27.98 -8.39 17.71
CA LEU A 86 26.79 -8.23 16.88
C LEU A 86 27.01 -7.14 15.82
N PRO A 87 26.58 -7.37 14.56
CA PRO A 87 26.57 -6.31 13.55
C PRO A 87 25.73 -5.13 14.02
N LYS A 88 26.08 -3.94 13.53
CA LYS A 88 25.39 -2.69 13.87
C LYS A 88 24.84 -2.04 12.61
N ASN A 89 23.89 -1.13 12.79
CA ASN A 89 23.32 -0.29 11.74
C ASN A 89 22.58 -1.09 10.67
N PHE A 90 21.63 -1.94 11.07
CA PHE A 90 20.74 -2.61 10.13
C PHE A 90 19.85 -1.59 9.42
N THR A 91 19.84 -1.62 8.10
CA THR A 91 18.97 -0.82 7.25
C THR A 91 18.08 -1.76 6.45
N LEU A 92 16.76 -1.60 6.57
CA LEU A 92 15.79 -2.31 5.75
C LEU A 92 15.09 -1.29 4.85
N LEU A 93 15.12 -1.52 3.55
CA LEU A 93 14.38 -0.74 2.56
C LEU A 93 13.41 -1.67 1.84
N GLY A 94 12.20 -1.21 1.59
CA GLY A 94 11.27 -1.94 0.73
C GLY A 94 9.90 -1.29 0.59
N PRO A 95 9.50 -0.83 -0.61
CA PRO A 95 10.25 -0.23 -1.72
C PRO A 95 10.50 1.29 -1.50
N GLY A 96 10.68 1.71 -0.25
CA GLY A 96 10.96 3.09 0.13
C GLY A 96 11.56 3.19 1.54
N PRO A 97 11.90 4.40 2.01
CA PRO A 97 12.36 4.61 3.38
C PRO A 97 11.22 4.34 4.39
N GLY A 98 11.58 4.22 5.67
CA GLY A 98 10.60 4.18 6.77
C GLY A 98 10.66 2.97 7.68
N TYR A 99 11.50 1.97 7.40
CA TYR A 99 11.82 0.96 8.40
C TYR A 99 12.96 1.44 9.30
N THR A 100 12.77 1.29 10.59
CA THR A 100 13.81 1.47 11.59
C THR A 100 14.07 0.13 12.24
N CYS A 101 15.30 -0.36 12.11
CA CYS A 101 15.70 -1.62 12.72
C CYS A 101 16.29 -1.37 14.10
N GLY A 102 15.83 -2.16 15.08
CA GLY A 102 16.40 -2.17 16.42
C GLY A 102 17.78 -2.83 16.46
N PRO A 103 18.45 -2.83 17.63
CA PRO A 103 19.69 -3.55 17.82
C PRO A 103 19.47 -5.07 17.70
N ALA A 104 20.47 -5.78 17.17
CA ALA A 104 20.44 -7.24 17.11
C ALA A 104 20.48 -7.86 18.51
N LYS A 105 19.62 -8.85 18.75
CA LYS A 105 19.54 -9.62 19.99
C LYS A 105 19.98 -11.06 19.76
N ILE A 106 20.84 -11.58 20.63
CA ILE A 106 21.27 -12.98 20.57
C ILE A 106 20.08 -13.88 20.91
N VAL A 107 19.85 -14.91 20.09
CA VAL A 107 18.83 -15.93 20.32
C VAL A 107 19.48 -17.32 20.28
N PRO A 108 18.82 -18.37 20.81
CA PRO A 108 19.35 -19.72 20.77
C PRO A 108 19.75 -20.13 19.33
N PRO A 109 20.85 -20.89 19.17
CA PRO A 109 21.32 -21.31 17.85
C PRO A 109 20.25 -22.05 17.05
N THR A 110 19.94 -21.55 15.86
CA THR A 110 18.99 -22.18 14.95
C THR A 110 19.65 -23.29 14.14
N ILE A 111 18.83 -24.28 13.79
CA ILE A 111 19.19 -25.37 12.89
C ILE A 111 18.64 -25.01 11.52
N PHE A 112 19.49 -25.00 10.51
CA PHE A 112 19.10 -24.74 9.12
C PHE A 112 19.50 -25.90 8.22
N LEU A 113 18.82 -26.01 7.08
CA LEU A 113 19.17 -26.99 6.06
C LEU A 113 20.33 -26.45 5.21
N THR A 114 21.30 -27.30 4.90
CA THR A 114 22.36 -27.00 3.94
C THR A 114 21.78 -26.69 2.55
N ALA A 115 22.56 -26.03 1.69
CA ALA A 115 22.11 -25.59 0.37
C ALA A 115 21.55 -26.74 -0.51
N ASP A 116 22.04 -27.97 -0.30
CA ASP A 116 21.57 -29.20 -0.95
C ASP A 116 20.26 -29.77 -0.35
N ARG A 117 19.71 -29.15 0.70
CA ARG A 117 18.53 -29.54 1.49
C ARG A 117 18.60 -30.93 2.14
N ARG A 118 19.77 -31.58 2.16
CA ARG A 118 19.91 -32.96 2.65
C ARG A 118 20.42 -33.07 4.07
N ARG A 119 21.10 -32.05 4.60
CA ARG A 119 21.69 -32.07 5.94
C ARG A 119 21.17 -30.92 6.79
N LYS A 120 21.06 -31.15 8.09
CA LYS A 120 20.75 -30.12 9.08
C LYS A 120 22.05 -29.71 9.76
N THR A 121 22.33 -28.42 9.79
CA THR A 121 23.50 -27.84 10.44
C THR A 121 23.06 -26.84 11.49
N GLN A 122 23.64 -26.91 12.68
CA GLN A 122 23.41 -25.93 13.74
C GLN A 122 24.31 -24.71 13.52
N SER A 123 23.73 -23.52 13.60
CA SER A 123 24.50 -22.28 13.55
C SER A 123 25.41 -22.14 14.78
N LEU A 124 26.56 -21.51 14.60
CA LEU A 124 27.45 -21.16 15.72
C LEU A 124 26.80 -20.11 16.63
N MET A 125 26.02 -19.21 16.03
CA MET A 125 25.29 -18.15 16.72
C MET A 125 24.12 -17.69 15.86
N THR A 126 22.99 -17.38 16.50
CA THR A 126 21.85 -16.74 15.85
C THR A 126 21.55 -15.40 16.52
N TRP A 127 21.18 -14.43 15.71
CA TRP A 127 20.72 -13.13 16.16
C TRP A 127 19.40 -12.77 15.48
N ASN A 128 18.53 -12.07 16.21
CA ASN A 128 17.25 -11.57 15.72
C ASN A 128 17.29 -10.04 15.68
N VAL A 129 16.84 -9.46 14.57
CA VAL A 129 16.66 -8.02 14.41
C VAL A 129 15.20 -7.76 14.07
N THR A 130 14.57 -6.90 14.87
CA THR A 130 13.20 -6.44 14.60
C THR A 130 13.26 -5.10 13.90
N CYS A 131 12.72 -5.02 12.69
CA CYS A 131 12.55 -3.77 11.96
C CYS A 131 11.08 -3.36 11.99
N THR A 132 10.79 -2.17 12.49
CA THR A 132 9.45 -1.60 12.56
C THR A 132 9.27 -0.53 11.51
N TYR A 133 8.12 -0.54 10.83
CA TYR A 133 7.78 0.47 9.83
C TYR A 133 7.10 1.68 10.49
N SER A 134 7.50 2.89 10.12
CA SER A 134 6.86 4.15 10.50
C SER A 134 6.47 4.93 9.26
N GLN A 135 5.17 5.21 9.13
CA GLN A 135 4.64 6.01 8.01
C GLN A 135 5.23 7.43 8.00
N PHE A 136 5.38 8.05 9.17
CA PHE A 136 5.94 9.40 9.32
C PHE A 136 7.41 9.49 8.89
N LEU A 137 8.19 8.43 9.10
CA LEU A 137 9.58 8.36 8.63
C LEU A 137 9.66 8.07 7.14
N ALA A 138 8.69 7.33 6.61
CA ALA A 138 8.66 7.00 5.19
C ALA A 138 8.27 8.19 4.32
N ARG A 139 7.28 8.97 4.75
CA ARG A 139 6.76 10.12 4.00
C ARG A 139 6.24 11.19 4.94
N LYS A 140 6.52 12.45 4.59
CA LYS A 140 5.95 13.64 5.24
C LYS A 140 4.44 13.78 4.97
N HIS A 141 3.99 13.31 3.80
CA HIS A 141 2.61 13.39 3.34
C HIS A 141 2.09 12.02 2.91
N PRO A 142 0.77 11.74 3.06
CA PRO A 142 0.16 10.50 2.59
C PRO A 142 0.32 10.34 1.07
N SER A 143 0.23 9.11 0.58
CA SER A 143 0.37 8.78 -0.85
C SER A 143 -0.97 8.68 -1.59
N CYS A 144 -2.08 8.72 -0.85
CA CYS A 144 -3.42 8.61 -1.39
C CYS A 144 -4.44 9.41 -0.57
N CYS A 145 -5.57 9.72 -1.21
CA CYS A 145 -6.72 10.35 -0.57
C CYS A 145 -8.02 9.61 -0.92
N VAL A 146 -9.05 9.83 -0.11
CA VAL A 146 -10.38 9.26 -0.32
C VAL A 146 -11.38 10.35 -0.65
N SER A 147 -12.33 10.05 -1.52
CA SER A 147 -13.48 10.91 -1.82
C SER A 147 -14.78 10.12 -1.74
N PHE A 148 -15.86 10.78 -1.34
CA PHE A 148 -17.14 10.14 -1.03
C PHE A 148 -18.29 10.70 -1.85
N SER A 149 -19.20 9.82 -2.21
CA SER A 149 -20.46 10.20 -2.85
C SER A 149 -21.55 9.17 -2.51
N SER A 150 -22.81 9.56 -2.71
CA SER A 150 -23.95 8.70 -2.39
C SER A 150 -25.13 9.01 -3.30
N PHE A 151 -26.01 8.04 -3.55
CA PHE A 151 -27.22 8.24 -4.35
C PHE A 151 -28.22 9.26 -3.79
N TYR A 152 -28.14 9.57 -2.48
CA TYR A 152 -29.06 10.48 -1.80
C TYR A 152 -28.49 11.90 -1.61
N ASN A 153 -27.30 12.18 -2.15
CA ASN A 153 -26.69 13.51 -2.10
C ASN A 153 -25.97 13.77 -3.44
N GLU A 154 -26.38 14.85 -4.10
CA GLU A 154 -25.84 15.25 -5.41
C GLU A 154 -24.40 15.77 -5.33
N THR A 155 -23.99 16.25 -4.15
CA THR A 155 -22.63 16.76 -3.92
C THR A 155 -21.66 15.64 -3.59
N ILE A 156 -20.51 15.65 -4.27
CA ILE A 156 -19.40 14.75 -3.98
C ILE A 156 -18.52 15.42 -2.92
N THR A 157 -18.25 14.72 -1.82
CA THR A 157 -17.25 15.13 -0.84
C THR A 157 -15.87 14.83 -1.43
N PRO A 158 -15.11 15.85 -1.88
CA PRO A 158 -13.85 15.62 -2.55
C PRO A 158 -12.76 15.19 -1.55
N CYS A 159 -11.63 14.74 -2.07
CA CYS A 159 -10.43 14.63 -1.24
C CYS A 159 -10.08 16.00 -0.63
N PRO A 160 -9.58 16.04 0.62
CA PRO A 160 -9.09 17.28 1.21
C PRO A 160 -8.06 17.97 0.32
N SER A 161 -8.19 19.29 0.17
CA SER A 161 -7.23 20.10 -0.58
C SER A 161 -5.84 19.96 0.03
N CYS A 162 -4.83 19.79 -0.81
CA CYS A 162 -3.44 19.59 -0.41
C CYS A 162 -3.17 18.37 0.50
N ALA A 163 -4.02 17.34 0.48
CA ALA A 163 -3.85 16.13 1.29
C ALA A 163 -2.44 15.50 1.16
N CYS A 164 -1.85 15.48 -0.04
CA CYS A 164 -0.53 14.88 -0.28
C CYS A 164 0.61 15.92 -0.40
N GLY A 165 0.38 17.14 0.06
CA GLY A 165 1.36 18.23 0.09
C GLY A 165 1.33 19.11 -1.16
N CYS A 166 1.20 20.43 -0.96
CA CYS A 166 1.22 21.44 -2.00
C CYS A 166 2.54 22.21 -2.01
N GLU A 167 3.67 21.52 -2.13
CA GLU A 167 4.98 22.17 -2.22
C GLU A 167 5.35 22.41 -3.70
N ASN A 168 5.20 23.68 -4.13
CA ASN A 168 5.54 24.28 -5.43
C ASN A 168 4.69 23.92 -6.66
N LYS A 169 4.11 24.95 -7.30
CA LYS A 169 3.27 24.89 -8.53
C LYS A 169 3.96 24.24 -9.74
N ASN A 170 5.28 24.08 -9.72
CA ASN A 170 6.07 23.55 -10.84
C ASN A 170 6.24 22.01 -10.81
N LYS A 171 5.70 21.31 -9.81
CA LYS A 171 5.88 19.85 -9.66
C LYS A 171 4.75 18.99 -10.24
N CYS A 172 3.71 19.60 -10.81
CA CYS A 172 2.60 18.88 -11.42
C CYS A 172 2.37 19.33 -12.87
N VAL A 173 1.76 18.46 -13.66
CA VAL A 173 1.44 18.69 -15.08
C VAL A 173 -0.08 18.77 -15.24
N LYS A 174 -0.57 19.78 -15.98
CA LYS A 174 -2.00 19.88 -16.29
C LYS A 174 -2.40 18.81 -17.32
N SER A 175 -3.60 18.26 -17.16
CA SER A 175 -4.16 17.17 -17.99
C SER A 175 -4.09 17.43 -19.50
N ASP A 176 -4.28 18.68 -19.91
CA ASP A 176 -4.43 19.05 -21.33
C ASP A 176 -3.19 19.77 -21.88
N SER A 177 -2.06 19.68 -21.20
CA SER A 177 -0.85 20.38 -21.64
C SER A 177 -0.16 19.64 -22.79
N LYS A 178 0.24 20.38 -23.83
CA LYS A 178 1.09 19.90 -24.95
C LYS A 178 2.42 19.28 -24.50
N LEU A 179 2.77 19.42 -23.22
CA LEU A 179 3.90 18.71 -22.62
C LEU A 179 3.67 17.19 -22.60
N LEU A 180 2.46 16.69 -22.35
CA LEU A 180 2.22 15.24 -22.28
C LEU A 180 2.44 14.51 -23.62
N SER A 181 2.40 15.22 -24.76
CA SER A 181 2.69 14.66 -26.08
C SER A 181 4.18 14.60 -26.43
N VAL A 182 5.08 15.09 -25.56
CA VAL A 182 6.53 15.02 -25.79
C VAL A 182 7.04 13.61 -25.46
N VAL A 183 7.60 12.95 -26.46
CA VAL A 183 8.19 11.60 -26.35
C VAL A 183 9.22 11.57 -25.23
N GLY A 184 9.04 10.67 -24.25
CA GLY A 184 9.98 10.47 -23.13
C GLY A 184 9.66 11.23 -21.83
N ILE A 185 8.49 11.85 -21.68
CA ILE A 185 8.07 12.45 -20.40
C ILE A 185 7.53 11.43 -19.40
N ASN A 186 6.88 10.36 -19.89
CA ASN A 186 6.34 9.26 -19.08
C ASN A 186 7.40 8.21 -18.71
N THR A 187 8.63 8.31 -19.23
CA THR A 187 9.68 7.38 -18.84
C THR A 187 10.12 7.63 -17.39
N PRO A 188 10.24 6.57 -16.56
CA PRO A 188 10.77 6.69 -15.21
C PRO A 188 12.18 7.28 -15.23
N ARG A 189 12.39 8.39 -14.51
CA ARG A 189 13.75 8.93 -14.27
C ARG A 189 14.47 8.05 -13.23
N LYS A 190 15.81 8.03 -13.27
CA LYS A 190 16.66 7.30 -12.31
C LYS A 190 16.33 7.59 -10.83
N ASP A 191 15.72 8.73 -10.53
CA ASP A 191 15.34 9.15 -9.17
C ASP A 191 13.92 8.71 -8.74
N ASN A 192 13.16 7.98 -9.58
CA ASN A 192 11.76 7.55 -9.31
C ASN A 192 10.81 8.67 -8.86
N THR A 193 11.14 9.94 -9.12
CA THR A 193 10.29 11.07 -8.72
C THR A 193 8.96 11.03 -9.47
N PRO A 194 7.82 11.03 -8.76
CA PRO A 194 6.51 10.94 -9.39
C PRO A 194 6.23 12.21 -10.20
N LEU A 195 5.69 12.05 -11.41
CA LEU A 195 5.19 13.16 -12.22
C LEU A 195 3.68 13.12 -12.13
N MET A 196 3.08 14.06 -11.39
CA MET A 196 1.66 13.98 -11.06
C MET A 196 0.82 14.97 -11.83
N GLN A 197 -0.44 14.60 -12.09
CA GLN A 197 -1.45 15.50 -12.61
C GLN A 197 -1.81 16.57 -11.57
N CYS A 198 -1.87 17.84 -12.00
CA CYS A 198 -2.30 18.92 -11.13
C CYS A 198 -3.78 18.73 -10.73
N THR A 199 -4.00 18.45 -9.46
CA THR A 199 -5.31 18.32 -8.82
C THR A 199 -5.33 19.14 -7.54
N THR A 200 -6.51 19.40 -6.97
CA THR A 200 -6.62 20.15 -5.71
C THR A 200 -6.01 19.43 -4.51
N HIS A 201 -6.01 18.09 -4.52
CA HIS A 201 -5.50 17.25 -3.44
C HIS A 201 -4.02 16.86 -3.61
N MET A 202 -3.47 16.99 -4.83
CA MET A 202 -2.06 16.69 -5.16
C MET A 202 -1.60 15.25 -4.85
N CYS A 203 -2.54 14.31 -4.81
CA CYS A 203 -2.26 12.91 -4.46
C CYS A 203 -2.00 12.04 -5.69
N PRO A 204 -1.00 11.13 -5.65
CA PRO A 204 -0.75 10.18 -6.72
C PRO A 204 -1.92 9.23 -6.97
N VAL A 205 -2.65 8.85 -5.92
CA VAL A 205 -3.79 7.93 -6.01
C VAL A 205 -4.99 8.51 -5.30
N ARG A 206 -6.17 8.34 -5.90
CA ARG A 206 -7.46 8.62 -5.26
C ARG A 206 -8.29 7.36 -5.23
N VAL A 207 -8.84 7.07 -4.06
CA VAL A 207 -9.89 6.08 -3.88
C VAL A 207 -11.23 6.83 -3.80
N HIS A 208 -12.17 6.46 -4.65
CA HIS A 208 -13.53 7.00 -4.64
C HIS A 208 -14.48 5.91 -4.16
N TRP A 209 -15.24 6.23 -3.12
CA TRP A 209 -16.23 5.34 -2.53
C TRP A 209 -17.63 5.94 -2.72
N HIS A 210 -18.42 5.27 -3.55
CA HIS A 210 -19.74 5.71 -3.95
C HIS A 210 -20.82 4.74 -3.43
N VAL A 211 -21.73 5.22 -2.60
CA VAL A 211 -22.91 4.45 -2.19
C VAL A 211 -23.94 4.51 -3.32
N LYS A 212 -24.07 3.44 -4.09
CA LYS A 212 -24.80 3.43 -5.37
C LYS A 212 -26.31 3.24 -5.18
N ILE A 213 -26.71 2.18 -4.47
CA ILE A 213 -28.11 1.81 -4.30
C ILE A 213 -28.30 1.11 -2.94
N ASN A 214 -29.46 1.33 -2.34
CA ASN A 214 -29.88 0.72 -1.09
C ASN A 214 -31.16 -0.15 -1.29
N TYR A 215 -31.02 -1.48 -1.34
CA TYR A 215 -32.14 -2.42 -1.46
C TYR A 215 -32.72 -2.77 -0.08
N LYS A 216 -33.73 -3.65 0.00
CA LYS A 216 -34.31 -4.07 1.28
C LYS A 216 -33.29 -4.77 2.19
N ASP A 217 -32.64 -5.82 1.68
CA ASP A 217 -31.72 -6.67 2.46
C ASP A 217 -30.24 -6.44 2.13
N TYR A 218 -29.95 -5.74 1.04
CA TYR A 218 -28.57 -5.50 0.57
C TYR A 218 -28.35 -4.03 0.22
N TRP A 219 -27.10 -3.62 0.17
CA TRP A 219 -26.70 -2.33 -0.37
C TRP A 219 -25.47 -2.49 -1.24
N ARG A 220 -25.34 -1.60 -2.23
CA ARG A 220 -24.32 -1.68 -3.26
C ARG A 220 -23.42 -0.46 -3.20
N VAL A 221 -22.13 -0.72 -3.12
CA VAL A 221 -21.08 0.30 -3.17
C VAL A 221 -20.30 0.14 -4.47
N LYS A 222 -19.94 1.26 -5.10
CA LYS A 222 -18.99 1.29 -6.19
C LYS A 222 -17.68 1.89 -5.67
N VAL A 223 -16.59 1.15 -5.83
CA VAL A 223 -15.24 1.57 -5.46
C VAL A 223 -14.48 1.84 -6.76
N ALA A 224 -13.82 2.99 -6.85
CA ALA A 224 -12.95 3.31 -7.98
C ALA A 224 -11.59 3.80 -7.48
N ILE A 225 -10.51 3.29 -8.05
CA ILE A 225 -9.14 3.70 -7.75
C ILE A 225 -8.61 4.38 -9.01
N THR A 226 -8.17 5.63 -8.88
CA THR A 226 -7.62 6.43 -9.97
C THR A 226 -6.16 6.75 -9.69
N ASN A 227 -5.30 6.51 -10.68
CA ASN A 227 -3.90 6.88 -10.67
C ASN A 227 -3.72 8.24 -11.37
N PHE A 228 -3.07 9.18 -10.69
CA PHE A 228 -2.74 10.52 -11.17
C PHE A 228 -1.24 10.69 -11.46
N ASN A 229 -0.46 9.60 -11.41
CA ASN A 229 0.96 9.60 -11.74
C ASN A 229 1.21 9.19 -13.20
N TYR A 230 1.90 10.03 -13.97
CA TYR A 230 2.26 9.80 -15.38
C TYR A 230 3.52 8.93 -15.58
N ARG A 231 4.24 8.58 -14.51
CA ARG A 231 5.50 7.83 -14.59
C ARG A 231 5.50 6.51 -13.84
N MET A 232 4.39 6.17 -13.20
CA MET A 232 4.31 5.03 -12.30
C MET A 232 3.02 4.28 -12.53
N ASN A 233 3.17 3.00 -12.82
CA ASN A 233 2.10 2.02 -12.75
C ASN A 233 2.14 1.30 -11.39
N TYR A 234 1.00 0.78 -10.96
CA TYR A 234 0.92 -0.07 -9.77
C TYR A 234 0.57 -1.49 -10.19
N THR A 235 1.57 -2.38 -10.12
CA THR A 235 1.41 -3.83 -10.30
C THR A 235 0.98 -4.47 -8.98
N LEU A 236 0.10 -5.47 -9.04
CA LEU A 236 -0.40 -6.21 -7.86
C LEU A 236 -0.89 -5.27 -6.76
N TRP A 237 -1.64 -4.24 -7.16
CA TRP A 237 -2.15 -3.26 -6.22
C TRP A 237 -3.12 -3.91 -5.23
N SER A 238 -3.16 -3.35 -4.03
CA SER A 238 -4.03 -3.80 -2.95
C SER A 238 -4.73 -2.60 -2.29
N LEU A 239 -6.01 -2.77 -2.03
CA LEU A 239 -6.85 -1.82 -1.33
C LEU A 239 -7.40 -2.49 -0.08
N VAL A 240 -7.06 -1.98 1.09
CA VAL A 240 -7.61 -2.47 2.37
C VAL A 240 -8.59 -1.44 2.89
N VAL A 241 -9.79 -1.90 3.23
CA VAL A 241 -10.86 -1.05 3.73
C VAL A 241 -11.31 -1.58 5.07
N GLN A 242 -11.44 -0.69 6.05
CA GLN A 242 -12.04 -0.99 7.34
C GLN A 242 -13.45 -0.39 7.41
N HIS A 243 -14.45 -1.25 7.52
CA HIS A 243 -15.85 -0.85 7.63
C HIS A 243 -16.64 -1.94 8.38
N PRO A 244 -17.48 -1.60 9.37
CA PRO A 244 -18.21 -2.59 10.19
C PRO A 244 -18.95 -3.66 9.38
N ASN A 245 -19.56 -3.27 8.27
CA ASN A 245 -20.34 -4.15 7.40
C ASN A 245 -19.52 -5.00 6.40
N LEU A 246 -18.17 -4.94 6.42
CA LEU A 246 -17.32 -5.85 5.63
C LEU A 246 -17.22 -7.24 6.26
N ASN A 247 -17.79 -7.42 7.46
CA ASN A 247 -17.98 -8.73 8.06
C ASN A 247 -18.97 -9.62 7.26
N ASN A 248 -19.85 -9.03 6.45
CA ASN A 248 -20.90 -9.73 5.71
C ASN A 248 -20.94 -9.30 4.24
N VAL A 249 -19.83 -9.52 3.54
CA VAL A 249 -19.71 -9.31 2.09
C VAL A 249 -20.37 -10.45 1.34
N THR A 250 -21.36 -10.13 0.51
CA THR A 250 -22.07 -11.13 -0.30
C THR A 250 -21.32 -11.41 -1.60
N GLN A 251 -20.94 -10.34 -2.31
CA GLN A 251 -20.28 -10.46 -3.60
C GLN A 251 -19.41 -9.24 -3.89
N VAL A 252 -18.27 -9.49 -4.52
CA VAL A 252 -17.40 -8.44 -5.07
C VAL A 252 -17.30 -8.67 -6.57
N PHE A 253 -17.51 -7.61 -7.34
CA PHE A 253 -17.47 -7.63 -8.79
C PHE A 253 -16.14 -7.04 -9.28
N SER A 254 -15.53 -7.65 -10.28
CA SER A 254 -14.31 -7.17 -10.95
C SER A 254 -13.03 -7.11 -10.10
N PHE A 255 -13.08 -7.22 -8.77
CA PHE A 255 -11.92 -7.37 -7.89
C PHE A 255 -11.99 -8.71 -7.15
N ASP A 256 -10.84 -9.23 -6.78
CA ASP A 256 -10.74 -10.31 -5.81
C ASP A 256 -10.86 -9.75 -4.38
N TYR A 257 -11.44 -10.54 -3.48
CA TYR A 257 -11.69 -10.17 -2.10
C TYR A 257 -11.14 -11.19 -1.12
N LYS A 258 -10.47 -10.71 -0.08
CA LYS A 258 -10.02 -11.52 1.04
C LYS A 258 -10.36 -10.81 2.35
N PRO A 259 -11.19 -11.42 3.22
CA PRO A 259 -11.39 -10.87 4.56
C PRO A 259 -10.08 -10.96 5.34
N LEU A 260 -9.71 -9.88 6.02
CA LEU A 260 -8.55 -9.85 6.90
C LEU A 260 -9.06 -9.90 8.34
N VAL A 261 -8.73 -10.99 9.02
CA VAL A 261 -9.09 -11.24 10.42
C VAL A 261 -7.81 -11.17 11.26
N PRO A 262 -7.25 -9.97 11.50
CA PRO A 262 -5.98 -9.79 12.21
C PRO A 262 -6.06 -10.29 13.65
N TYR A 263 -7.25 -10.17 14.25
CA TYR A 263 -7.59 -10.70 15.57
C TYR A 263 -8.84 -11.55 15.42
N LYS A 264 -8.91 -12.71 16.09
CA LYS A 264 -10.05 -13.65 16.00
C LYS A 264 -11.43 -13.01 16.27
N SER A 265 -11.46 -11.82 16.89
CA SER A 265 -12.66 -11.09 17.30
C SER A 265 -13.14 -9.99 16.33
N ILE A 266 -12.31 -9.52 15.38
CA ILE A 266 -12.66 -8.37 14.52
C ILE A 266 -12.50 -8.75 13.05
N ASN A 267 -13.62 -8.82 12.34
CA ASN A 267 -13.73 -9.14 10.91
C ASN A 267 -14.28 -7.96 10.08
N ASP A 268 -14.03 -6.73 10.53
CA ASP A 268 -14.50 -5.49 9.89
C ASP A 268 -13.57 -4.98 8.75
N THR A 269 -12.52 -5.75 8.44
CA THR A 269 -11.47 -5.33 7.51
C THR A 269 -11.44 -6.27 6.31
N GLY A 270 -11.56 -5.68 5.12
CA GLY A 270 -11.55 -6.39 3.84
C GLY A 270 -10.39 -5.93 2.97
N MET A 271 -9.70 -6.88 2.33
CA MET A 271 -8.69 -6.60 1.32
C MET A 271 -9.24 -6.89 -0.07
N PHE A 272 -9.08 -5.93 -0.95
CA PHE A 272 -9.41 -6.00 -2.37
C PHE A 272 -8.12 -5.94 -3.18
N TYR A 273 -8.02 -6.73 -4.23
CA TYR A 273 -6.87 -6.72 -5.13
C TYR A 273 -7.31 -7.05 -6.56
N GLY A 274 -6.47 -6.67 -7.52
CA GLY A 274 -6.73 -6.90 -8.93
C GLY A 274 -6.70 -8.39 -9.29
N MET A 275 -7.63 -8.81 -10.14
CA MET A 275 -7.65 -10.13 -10.76
C MET A 275 -6.50 -10.25 -11.74
N LYS A 276 -5.77 -11.36 -11.65
CA LYS A 276 -4.60 -11.64 -12.49
C LYS A 276 -4.98 -11.60 -13.97
N PHE A 277 -4.17 -10.92 -14.79
CA PHE A 277 -4.39 -10.74 -16.24
C PHE A 277 -5.63 -9.93 -16.64
N TYR A 278 -6.31 -9.27 -15.70
CA TYR A 278 -7.46 -8.42 -16.01
C TYR A 278 -7.24 -6.99 -15.53
N ASN A 279 -7.07 -6.80 -14.22
CA ASN A 279 -6.88 -5.49 -13.62
C ASN A 279 -5.87 -5.53 -12.46
N ASP A 280 -4.96 -6.50 -12.47
CA ASP A 280 -3.80 -6.57 -11.59
C ASP A 280 -2.74 -5.49 -11.87
N LEU A 281 -2.91 -4.73 -12.96
CA LEU A 281 -2.11 -3.58 -13.33
C LEU A 281 -2.98 -2.30 -13.37
N LEU A 282 -2.69 -1.36 -12.47
CA LEU A 282 -3.23 0.00 -12.53
C LEU A 282 -2.25 0.86 -13.33
N MET A 283 -2.66 1.23 -14.54
CA MET A 283 -1.86 2.02 -15.48
C MET A 283 -1.61 3.44 -14.96
N GLU A 284 -0.66 4.13 -15.60
CA GLU A 284 -0.38 5.55 -15.39
C GLU A 284 -1.61 6.44 -15.66
N ALA A 285 -1.52 7.71 -15.25
CA ALA A 285 -2.58 8.68 -15.43
C ALA A 285 -3.00 8.82 -16.90
N GLY A 286 -4.30 8.67 -17.15
CA GLY A 286 -4.88 8.70 -18.49
C GLY A 286 -6.24 7.99 -18.52
N PRO A 287 -6.79 7.73 -19.72
CA PRO A 287 -8.11 7.08 -19.88
C PRO A 287 -8.21 5.70 -19.21
N PHE A 288 -7.11 4.97 -19.17
CA PHE A 288 -7.00 3.63 -18.57
C PHE A 288 -6.37 3.64 -17.17
N GLY A 289 -6.06 4.82 -16.61
CA GLY A 289 -5.48 4.98 -15.28
C GLY A 289 -6.49 4.82 -14.14
N ASN A 290 -7.56 4.04 -14.34
CA ASN A 290 -8.56 3.77 -13.34
C ASN A 290 -8.96 2.29 -13.32
N VAL A 291 -9.30 1.80 -12.13
CA VAL A 291 -9.93 0.50 -11.93
C VAL A 291 -11.16 0.70 -11.06
N GLN A 292 -12.23 -0.05 -11.35
CA GLN A 292 -13.49 0.07 -10.64
C GLN A 292 -14.06 -1.31 -10.30
N SER A 293 -14.80 -1.36 -9.20
CA SER A 293 -15.47 -2.54 -8.69
C SER A 293 -16.78 -2.15 -8.05
N GLU A 294 -17.69 -3.12 -7.97
CA GLU A 294 -18.89 -3.01 -7.17
C GLU A 294 -18.85 -4.05 -6.05
N VAL A 295 -19.33 -3.67 -4.87
CA VAL A 295 -19.39 -4.52 -3.69
C VAL A 295 -20.84 -4.59 -3.25
N LEU A 296 -21.35 -5.81 -3.13
CA LEU A 296 -22.67 -6.10 -2.57
C LEU A 296 -22.52 -6.55 -1.13
N LEU A 297 -23.17 -5.80 -0.25
CA LEU A 297 -23.06 -5.95 1.19
C LEU A 297 -24.43 -6.29 1.75
N GLN A 298 -24.51 -7.36 2.55
CA GLN A 298 -25.75 -7.70 3.24
C GLN A 298 -25.95 -6.74 4.41
N LYS A 299 -27.18 -6.27 4.60
CA LYS A 299 -27.50 -5.39 5.72
C LYS A 299 -27.67 -6.19 6.98
N ASP A 300 -27.02 -5.73 8.03
CA ASP A 300 -27.37 -6.09 9.39
C ASP A 300 -28.48 -5.16 9.89
N LYS A 301 -29.67 -5.72 10.16
CA LYS A 301 -30.83 -4.96 10.65
C LYS A 301 -30.57 -4.21 11.95
N ASN A 302 -29.61 -4.67 12.77
CA ASN A 302 -29.32 -4.08 14.06
C ASN A 302 -28.36 -2.88 13.98
N THR A 303 -27.50 -2.85 12.97
CA THR A 303 -26.40 -1.87 12.88
C THR A 303 -26.49 -0.96 11.66
N PHE A 304 -27.23 -1.35 10.62
CA PHE A 304 -27.35 -0.58 9.38
C PHE A 304 -28.09 0.75 9.61
N THR A 305 -27.42 1.84 9.30
CA THR A 305 -27.99 3.19 9.30
C THR A 305 -27.34 4.01 8.19
N LEU A 306 -28.05 5.01 7.69
CA LEU A 306 -27.50 6.01 6.77
C LEU A 306 -27.21 7.34 7.48
N LYS A 307 -27.41 7.38 8.81
CA LYS A 307 -27.10 8.55 9.63
C LYS A 307 -25.59 8.65 9.87
N GLN A 308 -25.11 9.89 10.06
CA GLN A 308 -23.74 10.20 10.51
C GLN A 308 -22.64 9.52 9.66
N GLY A 309 -22.89 9.33 8.36
CA GLY A 309 -21.90 8.79 7.45
C GLY A 309 -21.52 7.32 7.69
N TRP A 310 -22.38 6.53 8.33
CA TRP A 310 -22.11 5.12 8.62
C TRP A 310 -21.78 4.27 7.40
N ALA A 311 -22.30 4.62 6.21
CA ALA A 311 -22.06 3.91 4.95
C ALA A 311 -20.64 4.11 4.37
N PHE A 312 -19.80 4.92 5.02
CA PHE A 312 -18.45 5.25 4.57
C PHE A 312 -17.40 4.54 5.43
N PRO A 313 -16.26 4.14 4.84
CA PRO A 313 -15.21 3.42 5.55
C PRO A 313 -14.58 4.27 6.63
N ARG A 314 -14.14 3.61 7.71
CA ARG A 314 -13.42 4.25 8.83
C ARG A 314 -11.95 4.48 8.49
N LYS A 315 -11.35 3.54 7.76
CA LYS A 315 -9.96 3.60 7.29
C LYS A 315 -9.84 2.98 5.92
N VAL A 316 -8.91 3.50 5.13
CA VAL A 316 -8.58 3.01 3.80
C VAL A 316 -7.06 3.00 3.67
N TYR A 317 -6.51 1.89 3.20
CA TYR A 317 -5.09 1.77 2.88
C TYR A 317 -4.93 1.36 1.42
N PHE A 318 -4.00 2.00 0.72
CA PHE A 318 -3.62 1.62 -0.63
C PHE A 318 -2.15 1.19 -0.64
N ASN A 319 -1.88 -0.05 -1.07
CA ASN A 319 -0.54 -0.67 -1.02
C ASN A 319 0.15 -0.57 0.37
N GLY A 320 -0.66 -0.59 1.44
CA GLY A 320 -0.20 -0.49 2.82
C GLY A 320 0.02 0.92 3.35
N ASP A 321 -0.19 1.96 2.53
CA ASP A 321 -0.18 3.36 2.98
C ASP A 321 -1.59 3.80 3.39
N GLU A 322 -1.74 4.43 4.54
CA GLU A 322 -3.02 4.99 5.00
C GLU A 322 -3.40 6.21 4.15
N CYS A 323 -4.59 6.18 3.56
CA CYS A 323 -5.10 7.29 2.76
C CYS A 323 -5.73 8.35 3.65
N MET A 324 -5.61 9.62 3.25
CA MET A 324 -6.30 10.71 3.94
C MET A 324 -7.80 10.67 3.63
N LEU A 325 -8.64 10.50 4.66
CA LEU A 325 -10.10 10.63 4.55
C LEU A 325 -10.53 12.10 4.75
N PRO A 326 -11.63 12.54 4.13
CA PRO A 326 -12.27 13.79 4.51
C PRO A 326 -12.79 13.71 5.95
N PRO A 327 -13.01 14.86 6.61
CA PRO A 327 -13.50 14.87 7.98
C PRO A 327 -14.98 14.43 8.03
N PRO A 328 -15.41 13.70 9.09
CA PRO A 328 -16.73 13.04 9.13
C PRO A 328 -17.95 13.99 9.01
N ASP A 329 -17.79 15.25 9.40
CA ASP A 329 -18.79 16.32 9.29
C ASP A 329 -19.12 16.67 7.83
N THR A 330 -18.21 16.39 6.90
CA THR A 330 -18.40 16.63 5.46
C THR A 330 -18.97 15.42 4.71
N TYR A 331 -19.28 14.33 5.41
CA TYR A 331 -19.77 13.11 4.75
C TYR A 331 -21.16 13.32 4.17
N PRO A 332 -21.47 12.72 3.01
CA PRO A 332 -22.81 12.81 2.46
C PRO A 332 -23.84 12.26 3.45
N PHE A 333 -24.72 13.13 3.94
CA PHE A 333 -25.83 12.77 4.82
C PHE A 333 -27.15 12.83 4.07
N LEU A 334 -28.11 11.99 4.48
CA LEU A 334 -29.48 12.13 4.02
C LEU A 334 -30.06 13.43 4.57
N PRO A 335 -30.57 14.33 3.71
CA PRO A 335 -31.28 15.49 4.19
C PRO A 335 -32.51 15.03 5.00
N ASN A 336 -32.69 15.61 6.19
CA ASN A 336 -33.86 15.34 7.04
C ASN A 336 -35.17 15.92 6.47
N SER A 337 -35.11 16.57 5.31
CA SER A 337 -36.24 17.26 4.67
C SER A 337 -36.54 16.62 3.32
N ALA A 338 -37.74 16.05 3.19
CA ALA A 338 -38.35 15.91 1.88
C ALA A 338 -38.73 17.31 1.39
N HIS A 339 -38.35 17.69 0.16
CA HIS A 339 -38.98 18.83 -0.49
C HIS A 339 -40.46 18.50 -0.62
N GLY A 340 -41.30 19.15 0.19
CA GLY A 340 -42.74 19.06 0.03
C GLY A 340 -43.08 19.60 -1.35
N ASN A 341 -43.60 18.74 -2.23
CA ASN A 341 -44.19 19.18 -3.49
C ASN A 341 -45.38 20.09 -3.16
N LEU A 342 -45.14 21.40 -3.07
CA LEU A 342 -46.17 22.45 -2.96
C LEU A 342 -47.18 22.38 -4.12
N VAL A 343 -46.82 21.71 -5.22
CA VAL A 343 -47.66 21.47 -6.39
C VAL A 343 -48.87 20.56 -6.08
N GLY A 344 -48.79 19.67 -5.09
CA GLY A 344 -49.88 18.75 -4.75
C GLY A 344 -51.04 19.40 -4.00
N PHE A 345 -50.76 20.40 -3.16
CA PHE A 345 -51.81 21.10 -2.41
C PHE A 345 -52.61 22.06 -3.29
N SER A 346 -51.96 22.74 -4.24
CA SER A 346 -52.65 23.67 -5.15
C SER A 346 -53.61 22.96 -6.11
N THR A 347 -53.27 21.76 -6.58
CA THR A 347 -54.14 21.01 -7.51
C THR A 347 -55.34 20.39 -6.79
N LEU A 348 -55.18 19.95 -5.53
CA LEU A 348 -56.28 19.46 -4.68
C LEU A 348 -57.25 20.58 -4.28
N VAL A 349 -56.74 21.79 -3.98
CA VAL A 349 -57.59 22.94 -3.65
C VAL A 349 -58.35 23.43 -4.89
N CYS A 350 -57.70 23.49 -6.05
CA CYS A 350 -58.38 23.84 -7.32
C CYS A 350 -59.43 22.81 -7.74
N SER A 351 -59.20 21.51 -7.52
CA SER A 351 -60.19 20.47 -7.86
C SER A 351 -61.38 20.43 -6.89
N LEU A 352 -61.17 20.73 -5.61
CA LEU A 352 -62.26 20.89 -4.63
C LEU A 352 -63.09 22.14 -4.92
N LEU A 353 -62.47 23.25 -5.30
CA LEU A 353 -63.18 24.48 -5.68
C LEU A 353 -63.97 24.31 -6.99
N SER A 354 -63.44 23.59 -7.98
CA SER A 354 -64.18 23.32 -9.22
C SER A 354 -65.37 22.38 -8.99
N LEU A 355 -65.25 21.40 -8.09
CA LEU A 355 -66.38 20.55 -7.67
C LEU A 355 -67.48 21.35 -6.96
N LEU A 356 -67.14 22.32 -6.11
CA LEU A 356 -68.11 23.18 -5.43
C LEU A 356 -68.86 24.10 -6.40
N ILE A 357 -68.21 24.56 -7.47
CA ILE A 357 -68.85 25.39 -8.51
C ILE A 357 -69.80 24.57 -9.40
N ILE A 358 -69.59 23.25 -9.55
CA ILE A 358 -70.45 22.37 -10.34
C ILE A 358 -71.72 21.96 -9.56
N ILE A 359 -71.71 22.06 -8.24
CA ILE A 359 -72.82 21.65 -7.35
C ILE A 359 -73.79 22.81 -7.06
N TRP A 360 -73.47 24.04 -7.48
CA TRP A 360 -74.33 25.22 -7.39
C TRP A 360 -74.89 25.57 -8.76
#